data_AF-E9J7W0-F1
#
_entry.id   AF-E9J7W0-F1
#
_cell.length_a   1.000
_cell.length_b   1.000
_cell.length_c   1.000
_cell.angle_alpha   90.00
_cell.angle_beta   90.00
_cell.angle_gamma   90.00
#
_symmetry.space_group_name_H-M   'P 1'
#
loop_
_entity.id
_entity.type
_entity.pdbx_description
1 polymer ?
#
loop_
_entity_poly.entity_id
_entity_poly.type
_entity_poly.pdbx_seq_one_letter_code
_entity_poly.pdbx_strand_id
1 'polypeptide(L)'
;MDDQKYMVCEFPNEENSIAIGYLEWLEDKFTVTELDDIIKHETLVKVRWPKDCDIGPTTAMKKKLTNCQWEVVVTKLCAHG
;
A
#
# COMPACT_ATOMS: atom_id res chain seq x y z
N MET A 1 19.90 -1.98 -7.37
CA MET A 1 18.95 -1.02 -7.94
C MET A 1 17.62 -1.70 -7.73
N ASP A 2 17.03 -1.47 -6.57
CA ASP A 2 15.78 -2.13 -6.20
C ASP A 2 14.68 -1.34 -6.89
N ASP A 3 14.16 -1.88 -7.99
CA ASP A 3 12.91 -1.49 -8.63
C ASP A 3 11.77 -1.65 -7.62
N GLN A 4 11.73 -0.75 -6.66
CA GLN A 4 10.94 -0.91 -5.46
C GLN A 4 9.52 -0.49 -5.76
N LYS A 5 8.77 -1.43 -6.31
CA LYS A 5 7.38 -1.29 -6.73
C LYS A 5 6.52 -0.71 -5.59
N TYR A 6 6.14 0.56 -5.74
CA TYR A 6 5.36 1.29 -4.75
C TYR A 6 3.93 1.50 -5.25
N MET A 7 3.03 1.72 -4.30
CA MET A 7 1.64 2.04 -4.56
C MET A 7 1.19 3.20 -3.70
N VAL A 8 0.40 4.08 -4.28
CA VAL A 8 -0.29 5.16 -3.57
C VAL A 8 -1.70 4.69 -3.30
N CYS A 9 -2.05 4.72 -2.02
CA CYS A 9 -3.25 4.17 -1.45
C CYS A 9 -3.96 5.28 -0.66
N GLU A 10 -5.23 5.52 -0.98
CA GLU A 10 -6.10 6.45 -0.27
C GLU A 10 -6.96 5.68 0.73
N PHE A 11 -6.97 6.14 1.98
CA PHE A 11 -7.69 5.54 3.08
C PHE A 11 -8.99 6.32 3.31
N PRO A 12 -10.11 5.91 2.72
CA PRO A 12 -11.39 6.59 2.94
C PRO A 12 -11.83 6.52 4.41
N ASN A 13 -11.30 5.57 5.18
CA ASN A 13 -11.57 5.42 6.60
C ASN A 13 -10.82 6.44 7.50
N GLU A 14 -9.75 7.06 7.00
CA GLU A 14 -8.90 8.02 7.73
C GLU A 14 -8.97 9.40 7.06
N GLU A 15 -10.19 9.94 6.88
CA GLU A 15 -10.44 11.26 6.27
C GLU A 15 -9.89 11.43 4.83
N ASN A 16 -9.81 10.35 4.05
CA ASN A 16 -9.14 10.31 2.74
C ASN A 16 -7.64 10.60 2.82
N SER A 17 -6.99 10.17 3.91
CA SER A 17 -5.54 10.22 4.00
C SER A 17 -4.90 9.41 2.88
N ILE A 18 -3.96 10.04 2.18
CA ILE A 18 -3.17 9.40 1.12
C ILE A 18 -1.87 8.90 1.73
N ALA A 19 -1.53 7.66 1.44
CA ALA A 19 -0.29 7.07 1.91
C ALA A 19 0.36 6.17 0.87
N ILE A 20 1.66 5.94 1.02
CA ILE A 20 2.44 5.15 0.08
C ILE A 20 2.73 3.79 0.72
N GLY A 21 2.27 2.73 0.07
CA GLY A 21 2.59 1.34 0.40
C GLY A 21 3.52 0.72 -0.63
N TYR A 22 3.86 -0.55 -0.40
CA TYR A 22 4.59 -1.37 -1.36
C TYR A 22 3.62 -2.34 -2.04
N LEU A 23 3.80 -2.60 -3.33
CA LEU A 23 2.95 -3.56 -4.04
C LEU A 23 3.02 -4.97 -3.41
N GLU A 24 4.11 -5.31 -2.72
CA GLU A 24 4.25 -6.55 -1.95
C GLU A 24 3.31 -6.65 -0.74
N TRP A 25 2.71 -5.54 -0.31
CA TRP A 25 1.76 -5.50 0.82
C TRP A 25 0.33 -5.82 0.40
N LEU A 26 0.03 -5.85 -0.91
CA LEU A 26 -1.27 -6.31 -1.38
C LEU A 26 -1.47 -7.76 -0.94
N GLU A 27 -2.64 -8.05 -0.37
CA GLU A 27 -2.95 -9.43 0.05
C GLU A 27 -3.07 -10.35 -1.18
N ASP A 28 -3.61 -9.81 -2.26
CA ASP A 28 -3.69 -10.44 -3.57
C ASP A 28 -2.56 -9.98 -4.50
N LYS A 29 -2.07 -10.91 -5.33
CA LYS A 29 -1.09 -10.59 -6.37
C LYS A 29 -1.81 -10.02 -7.58
N PHE A 30 -1.95 -8.71 -7.61
CA PHE A 30 -2.44 -8.00 -8.79
C PHE A 30 -1.32 -7.83 -9.82
N THR A 31 -1.64 -8.05 -11.08
CA THR A 31 -0.78 -7.63 -12.20
C THR A 31 -0.86 -6.12 -12.40
N VAL A 32 0.13 -5.54 -13.07
CA VAL A 32 0.15 -4.10 -13.40
C VAL A 32 -1.13 -3.67 -14.12
N THR A 33 -1.64 -4.52 -15.00
CA THR A 33 -2.89 -4.26 -15.73
C THR A 33 -4.11 -4.24 -14.80
N GLU A 34 -4.17 -5.14 -13.82
CA GLU A 34 -5.24 -5.12 -12.81
C GLU A 34 -5.15 -3.91 -11.89
N LEU A 35 -3.93 -3.51 -11.50
CA LEU A 35 -3.72 -2.30 -10.70
C LEU A 35 -4.21 -1.04 -11.44
N ASP A 36 -3.90 -0.93 -12.73
CA ASP A 36 -4.37 0.17 -13.58
C ASP A 36 -5.90 0.17 -13.70
N ASP A 37 -6.52 -1.00 -13.86
CA ASP A 37 -7.97 -1.16 -13.88
C ASP A 37 -8.59 -0.76 -12.52
N ILE A 38 -8.02 -1.21 -11.41
CA ILE A 38 -8.44 -0.84 -10.05
C ILE A 38 -8.38 0.68 -9.86
N ILE A 39 -7.30 1.34 -10.30
CA ILE A 39 -7.15 2.80 -10.21
C ILE A 39 -8.23 3.49 -11.05
N LYS A 40 -8.42 3.02 -12.28
CA LYS A 40 -9.39 3.60 -13.23
C LYS A 40 -10.83 3.42 -12.77
N HIS A 41 -11.13 2.29 -12.14
CA HIS A 41 -12.44 1.95 -11.58
C HIS A 41 -12.61 2.41 -10.13
N GLU A 42 -11.60 3.08 -9.55
CA GLU A 42 -11.62 3.56 -8.17
C GLU A 42 -11.94 2.43 -7.16
N THR A 43 -11.46 1.22 -7.47
CA THR A 43 -11.79 0.01 -6.75
C THR A 43 -11.00 -0.09 -5.44
N LEU A 44 -11.69 -0.55 -4.40
CA LEU A 44 -11.10 -0.79 -3.09
C LEU A 44 -10.35 -2.13 -3.07
N VAL A 45 -9.10 -2.10 -2.63
CA VAL A 45 -8.22 -3.26 -2.48
C VAL A 45 -7.91 -3.52 -1.02
N LYS A 46 -7.67 -4.79 -0.69
CA LYS A 46 -7.19 -5.20 0.62
C LYS A 46 -5.66 -5.21 0.62
N VAL A 47 -5.09 -4.44 1.55
CA VAL A 47 -3.65 -4.38 1.75
C VAL A 47 -3.33 -4.74 3.19
N ARG A 48 -2.22 -5.45 3.39
CA ARG A 48 -1.63 -5.65 4.71
C ARG A 48 -0.83 -4.43 5.06
N TRP A 49 -1.37 -3.64 5.98
CA TRP A 49 -0.77 -2.40 6.39
C TRP A 49 -0.19 -2.51 7.80
N PRO A 50 1.02 -1.98 8.03
CA PRO A 50 1.61 -1.96 9.35
C PRO A 50 0.92 -0.88 10.20
N LYS A 51 0.22 -1.29 11.26
CA LYS A 51 -0.55 -0.39 12.14
C LYS A 51 0.33 0.60 12.92
N ASP A 52 1.56 0.20 13.21
CA ASP A 52 2.50 0.94 14.08
C ASP A 52 3.66 1.59 13.30
N CYS A 53 3.63 1.55 11.96
CA CYS A 53 4.72 2.08 11.16
C CYS A 53 4.33 3.39 10.48
N ASP A 54 4.79 4.50 11.06
CA ASP A 54 4.88 5.79 10.38
C ASP A 54 5.55 5.60 9.01
N ILE A 55 4.86 6.03 7.97
CA ILE A 55 5.26 5.78 6.58
C ILE A 55 6.35 6.77 6.21
N GLY A 56 7.57 6.31 6.42
CA GLY A 56 8.79 7.06 6.16
C GLY A 56 9.61 6.47 5.01
N PRO A 57 10.77 7.06 4.70
CA PRO A 57 11.67 6.53 3.68
C PRO A 57 12.04 5.07 3.95
N THR A 58 12.08 4.28 2.88
CA THR A 58 12.24 2.82 2.83
C THR A 58 13.24 2.24 3.84
N THR A 59 14.39 2.90 3.97
CA THR A 59 15.51 2.42 4.79
C THR A 59 15.17 2.39 6.28
N ALA A 60 14.29 3.29 6.74
CA ALA A 60 13.80 3.31 8.12
C ALA A 60 12.67 2.30 8.34
N MET A 61 11.80 2.09 7.33
CA MET A 61 10.68 1.15 7.43
C MET A 61 11.14 -0.31 7.48
N LYS A 62 12.12 -0.74 6.66
CA LYS A 62 12.58 -2.15 6.64
C LYS A 62 12.99 -2.69 8.02
N LYS A 63 13.53 -1.85 8.91
CA LYS A 63 13.88 -2.24 10.30
C LYS A 63 12.68 -2.28 11.25
N LYS A 64 11.69 -1.40 11.06
CA LYS A 64 10.48 -1.35 11.90
C LYS A 64 9.50 -2.47 11.54
N LEU A 65 9.35 -2.78 10.26
CA LEU A 65 8.43 -3.81 9.75
C LEU A 65 8.68 -5.20 10.33
N THR A 66 9.91 -5.52 10.73
CA THR A 66 10.28 -6.81 11.34
C THR A 66 9.57 -7.09 12.67
N ASN A 67 9.11 -6.05 13.38
CA ASN A 67 8.44 -6.19 14.68
C ASN A 67 7.07 -5.47 14.73
N CYS A 68 6.53 -5.06 13.58
CA CYS A 68 5.25 -4.38 13.49
C CYS A 68 4.08 -5.37 13.44
N GLN A 69 2.95 -4.96 14.02
CA GLN A 69 1.67 -5.63 13.80
C GLN A 69 1.13 -5.23 12.43
N TRP A 70 0.78 -6.26 11.65
CA TRP A 70 0.17 -6.10 10.33
C TRP A 70 -1.34 -6.28 10.48
N GLU A 71 -2.10 -5.35 9.94
CA GLU A 71 -3.56 -5.40 9.91
C GLU A 71 -4.01 -5.36 8.44
N VAL A 72 -5.07 -6.08 8.11
CA VAL A 72 -5.66 -6.03 6.78
C VAL A 72 -6.62 -4.85 6.74
N VAL A 73 -6.31 -3.87 5.90
CA VAL A 73 -7.09 -2.67 5.73
C VAL A 73 -7.55 -2.55 4.29
N VAL A 74 -8.68 -1.89 4.10
CA VAL A 74 -9.24 -1.64 2.77
C VAL A 74 -8.85 -0.23 2.36
N THR A 75 -8.18 -0.10 1.23
CA THR A 75 -7.72 1.17 0.69
C THR A 75 -8.05 1.26 -0.78
N LYS A 76 -8.22 2.48 -1.28
CA LYS A 76 -8.38 2.77 -2.69
C LYS A 76 -7.02 2.96 -3.32
N LEU A 77 -6.71 2.21 -4.37
CA LEU A 77 -5.47 2.40 -5.12
C LEU A 77 -5.61 3.66 -5.99
N CYS A 78 -4.71 4.63 -5.80
CA CYS A 78 -4.68 5.87 -6.58
C CYS A 78 -3.59 5.88 -7.65
N ALA A 79 -2.44 5.27 -7.38
CA ALA A 79 -1.33 5.19 -8.32
C ALA A 79 -0.41 4.03 -7.98
N HIS A 80 0.43 3.60 -8.92
CA HIS A 80 1.52 2.66 -8.67
C HIS A 80 2.76 3.07 -9.49
N GLY A 81 3.96 2.63 -9.10
CA GLY A 81 5.21 2.94 -9.78
C GLY A 81 6.37 2.02 -9.42
#